data_AF-A1A1N9-F1
#
_entry.id   AF-A1A1N9-F1
#
_cell.length_a   1.000
_cell.length_b   1.000
_cell.length_c   1.000
_cell.angle_alpha   90.00
_cell.angle_beta   90.00
_cell.angle_gamma   90.00
#
_symmetry.space_group_name_H-M   'P 1'
#
loop_
_entity.id
_entity.type
_entity.pdbx_description
1 polymer ?
#
loop_
_entity_poly.entity_id
_entity_poly.type
_entity_poly.pdbx_seq_one_letter_code
_entity_poly.pdbx_strand_id
1 'polypeptide(L)'
;MSALAKEFGLEPENAMNVAKTLKDHDDTDFHLVIQAAHYFANHDCHTMTPRMAPIPGFSAKWLGTPNSQRRKAICQLTGQDNLTFQERPNELRLRLMDAEHHDQPDLIVTQPWVRSQPTDIEHAIIIENKDTYQAMPTVEHAICILGNGYAATSHITTLLPWLTTIPNIIYWGDMDANGLDILSKLRATGIPCTSILMDTTAYRTYEQYGTQLDAKNKPLTTQTPQPTPGLTTEERKLYETLCTGTDIQYLRIEQERIPIRDATTILHDQHHWPIDIPGNDIPNNNTK
;
A
#
# COMPACT_ATOMS: atom_id res chain seq x y z
N MET A 1 10.34 25.70 -29.11
CA MET A 1 9.02 25.18 -29.56
C MET A 1 8.93 25.02 -31.06
N SER A 2 9.19 26.06 -31.88
CA SER A 2 9.21 25.91 -33.36
C SER A 2 10.20 24.84 -33.85
N ALA A 3 11.36 24.71 -33.20
CA ALA A 3 12.33 23.65 -33.50
C ALA A 3 11.78 22.24 -33.19
N LEU A 4 11.18 22.02 -32.03
CA LEU A 4 10.54 20.75 -31.64
C LEU A 4 9.37 20.37 -32.56
N ALA A 5 8.53 21.35 -32.91
CA ALA A 5 7.42 21.13 -33.84
C ALA A 5 7.92 20.63 -35.20
N LYS A 6 9.01 21.23 -35.70
CA LYS A 6 9.66 20.80 -36.94
C LYS A 6 10.33 19.43 -36.81
N GLU A 7 10.99 19.17 -35.69
CA GLU A 7 11.75 17.94 -35.43
C GLU A 7 10.87 16.69 -35.37
N PHE A 8 9.69 16.80 -34.76
CA PHE A 8 8.73 15.70 -34.63
C PHE A 8 7.55 15.78 -35.62
N GLY A 9 7.55 16.76 -36.54
CA GLY A 9 6.45 16.94 -37.50
C GLY A 9 5.10 17.29 -36.87
N LEU A 10 5.12 18.01 -35.74
CA LEU A 10 3.95 18.36 -34.95
C LEU A 10 3.41 19.74 -35.31
N GLU A 11 2.10 19.93 -35.14
CA GLU A 11 1.50 21.26 -35.13
C GLU A 11 2.10 22.13 -33.99
N PRO A 12 2.31 23.44 -34.19
CA PRO A 12 2.91 24.32 -33.18
C PRO A 12 2.20 24.31 -31.83
N GLU A 13 0.89 24.07 -31.81
CA GLU A 13 0.08 23.94 -30.60
C GLU A 13 0.45 22.69 -29.78
N ASN A 14 0.72 21.56 -30.44
CA ASN A 14 1.12 20.32 -29.78
C ASN A 14 2.49 20.45 -29.12
N ALA A 15 3.42 21.15 -29.77
CA ALA A 15 4.70 21.48 -29.16
C ALA A 15 4.48 22.31 -27.87
N MET A 16 3.64 23.35 -27.91
CA MET A 16 3.33 24.17 -26.72
C MET A 16 2.75 23.34 -25.56
N ASN A 17 1.93 22.32 -25.85
CA ASN A 17 1.37 21.43 -24.82
C ASN A 17 2.44 20.58 -24.11
N VAL A 18 3.51 20.20 -24.81
CA VAL A 18 4.66 19.51 -24.20
C VAL A 18 5.35 20.41 -23.17
N ALA A 19 5.61 21.67 -23.52
CA ALA A 19 6.22 22.63 -22.59
C ALA A 19 5.35 22.87 -21.34
N LYS A 20 4.01 22.97 -21.52
CA LYS A 20 3.08 23.06 -20.38
C LYS A 20 3.10 21.81 -19.49
N THR A 21 3.19 20.63 -20.10
CA THR A 21 3.22 19.35 -19.40
C THR A 21 4.46 19.21 -18.53
N LEU A 22 5.59 19.77 -18.96
CA LEU A 22 6.88 19.72 -18.29
C LEU A 22 7.24 21.01 -17.53
N LYS A 23 6.29 21.90 -17.26
CA LYS A 23 6.55 23.24 -16.70
C LYS A 23 7.33 23.23 -15.36
N ASP A 24 7.19 22.16 -14.58
CA ASP A 24 7.81 21.98 -13.27
C ASP A 24 9.05 21.08 -13.31
N HIS A 25 9.52 20.73 -14.51
CA HIS A 25 10.70 19.90 -14.76
C HIS A 25 11.89 20.77 -15.19
N ASP A 26 13.13 20.29 -14.94
CA ASP A 26 14.35 21.01 -15.31
C ASP A 26 14.78 20.75 -16.77
N ASP A 27 15.81 21.48 -17.21
CA ASP A 27 16.37 21.34 -18.56
C ASP A 27 16.91 19.93 -18.84
N THR A 28 17.36 19.21 -17.79
CA THR A 28 17.84 17.83 -17.95
C THR A 28 16.67 16.92 -18.28
N ASP A 29 15.58 17.02 -17.52
CA ASP A 29 14.34 16.28 -17.78
C ASP A 29 13.79 16.57 -19.18
N PHE A 30 13.85 17.82 -19.63
CA PHE A 30 13.41 18.21 -20.97
C PHE A 30 14.22 17.51 -22.08
N HIS A 31 15.55 17.50 -21.98
CA HIS A 31 16.41 16.78 -22.95
C HIS A 31 16.16 15.27 -22.93
N LEU A 32 15.97 14.69 -21.74
CA LEU A 32 15.67 13.27 -21.59
C LEU A 32 14.33 12.88 -22.22
N VAL A 33 13.30 13.75 -22.13
CA VAL A 33 12.02 13.55 -22.83
C VAL A 33 12.21 13.54 -24.34
N ILE A 34 12.99 14.47 -24.90
CA ILE A 34 13.25 14.50 -26.35
C ILE A 34 13.98 13.23 -26.80
N GLN A 35 15.02 12.83 -26.07
CA GLN A 35 15.77 11.61 -26.37
C GLN A 35 14.88 10.36 -26.29
N ALA A 36 14.02 10.27 -25.27
CA ALA A 36 13.08 9.18 -25.13
C ALA A 36 12.02 9.19 -26.26
N ALA A 37 11.53 10.37 -26.67
CA ALA A 37 10.58 10.49 -27.77
C ALA A 37 11.17 10.02 -29.10
N HIS A 38 12.43 10.36 -29.40
CA HIS A 38 13.13 9.82 -30.58
C HIS A 38 13.22 8.30 -30.57
N TYR A 39 13.50 7.72 -29.40
CA TYR A 39 13.53 6.27 -29.23
C TYR A 39 12.15 5.66 -29.49
N PHE A 40 11.11 6.11 -28.78
CA PHE A 40 9.76 5.52 -28.86
C PHE A 40 9.00 5.85 -30.15
N ALA A 41 9.44 6.84 -30.93
CA ALA A 41 8.94 7.06 -32.28
C ALA A 41 9.24 5.88 -33.22
N ASN A 42 10.30 5.11 -32.93
CA ASN A 42 10.82 4.06 -33.81
C ASN A 42 10.89 2.67 -33.15
N HIS A 43 10.54 2.56 -31.87
CA HIS A 43 10.65 1.31 -31.10
C HIS A 43 9.36 1.01 -30.35
N ASP A 44 8.88 -0.20 -30.53
CA ASP A 44 7.75 -0.74 -29.78
C ASP A 44 8.17 -1.12 -28.35
N CYS A 45 7.30 -0.82 -27.39
CA CYS A 45 7.53 -1.04 -25.96
C CYS A 45 6.57 -2.05 -25.30
N HIS A 46 5.68 -2.70 -26.07
CA HIS A 46 4.64 -3.57 -25.50
C HIS A 46 5.15 -4.85 -24.82
N THR A 47 6.39 -5.26 -25.08
CA THR A 47 7.00 -6.46 -24.46
C THR A 47 7.91 -6.14 -23.28
N MET A 48 8.04 -4.87 -22.89
CA MET A 48 9.01 -4.45 -21.88
C MET A 48 8.35 -3.67 -20.77
N THR A 49 8.93 -3.75 -19.58
CA THR A 49 8.58 -2.82 -18.51
C THR A 49 9.22 -1.45 -18.79
N PRO A 50 8.69 -0.35 -18.22
CA PRO A 50 9.30 0.98 -18.39
C PRO A 50 10.77 1.03 -17.96
N ARG A 51 11.15 0.16 -17.01
CA ARG A 51 12.53 0.08 -16.49
C ARG A 51 13.49 -0.67 -17.41
N MET A 52 12.96 -1.40 -18.39
CA MET A 52 13.74 -2.16 -19.37
C MET A 52 14.04 -1.35 -20.63
N ALA A 53 13.43 -0.17 -20.79
CA ALA A 53 13.69 0.72 -21.92
C ALA A 53 15.19 1.00 -22.04
N PRO A 54 15.87 0.53 -23.09
CA PRO A 54 17.32 0.52 -23.20
C PRO A 54 17.83 1.87 -23.72
N ILE A 55 17.47 2.95 -23.05
CA ILE A 55 17.82 4.30 -23.49
C ILE A 55 18.96 4.81 -22.60
N PRO A 56 20.14 5.13 -23.17
CA PRO A 56 21.31 5.50 -22.40
C PRO A 56 21.12 6.87 -21.73
N GLY A 57 21.73 7.05 -20.55
CA GLY A 57 21.85 8.36 -19.92
C GLY A 57 20.75 8.75 -18.94
N PHE A 58 19.78 7.88 -18.63
CA PHE A 58 18.80 8.14 -17.57
C PHE A 58 18.50 6.94 -16.66
N SER A 59 18.01 7.25 -15.47
CA SER A 59 17.64 6.27 -14.45
C SER A 59 16.53 5.33 -14.94
N ALA A 60 16.63 4.03 -14.65
CA ALA A 60 15.57 3.07 -14.94
C ALA A 60 14.22 3.40 -14.27
N LYS A 61 14.17 4.32 -13.29
CA LYS A 61 12.94 4.79 -12.65
C LYS A 61 12.36 6.05 -13.31
N TRP A 62 13.08 6.66 -14.26
CA TRP A 62 12.82 8.00 -14.77
C TRP A 62 11.47 8.14 -15.48
N LEU A 63 11.05 7.15 -16.28
CA LEU A 63 9.75 7.17 -16.96
C LEU A 63 8.56 7.19 -15.98
N GLY A 64 8.75 6.81 -14.72
CA GLY A 64 7.73 6.88 -13.69
C GLY A 64 6.53 5.97 -13.94
N THR A 65 5.37 6.35 -13.40
CA THR A 65 4.08 5.63 -13.53
C THR A 65 3.43 5.89 -14.90
N PRO A 66 2.39 5.12 -15.30
CA PRO A 66 1.65 5.36 -16.55
C PRO A 66 1.17 6.80 -16.74
N ASN A 67 0.85 7.49 -15.65
CA ASN A 67 0.29 8.85 -15.66
C ASN A 67 1.34 9.96 -15.49
N SER A 68 2.64 9.62 -15.53
CA SER A 68 3.70 10.60 -15.35
C SER A 68 3.67 11.68 -16.45
N GLN A 69 4.04 12.91 -16.08
CA GLN A 69 4.14 14.03 -17.02
C GLN A 69 5.13 13.72 -18.15
N ARG A 70 6.22 13.01 -17.84
CA ARG A 70 7.23 12.56 -18.83
C ARG A 70 6.63 11.65 -19.90
N ARG A 71 5.85 10.63 -19.54
CA ARG A 71 5.20 9.75 -20.54
C ARG A 71 4.17 10.50 -21.36
N LYS A 72 3.37 11.37 -20.73
CA LYS A 72 2.41 12.24 -21.44
C LYS A 72 3.12 13.13 -22.46
N ALA A 73 4.25 13.73 -22.10
CA ALA A 73 5.05 14.56 -22.99
C ALA A 73 5.64 13.76 -24.16
N ILE A 74 6.11 12.53 -23.93
CA ILE A 74 6.58 11.64 -24.99
C ILE A 74 5.44 11.28 -25.97
N CYS A 75 4.26 10.93 -25.46
CA CYS A 75 3.07 10.67 -26.27
C CYS A 75 2.69 11.88 -27.13
N GLN A 76 2.68 13.08 -26.53
CA GLN A 76 2.44 14.33 -27.25
C GLN A 76 3.49 14.59 -28.34
N LEU A 77 4.75 14.24 -28.11
CA LEU A 77 5.83 14.41 -29.09
C LEU A 77 5.78 13.38 -30.23
N THR A 78 5.36 12.16 -29.94
CA THR A 78 5.34 11.05 -30.90
C THR A 78 4.00 10.92 -31.63
N GLY A 79 2.97 11.65 -31.20
CA GLY A 79 1.60 11.50 -31.70
C GLY A 79 0.94 10.18 -31.29
N GLN A 80 1.50 9.47 -30.31
CA GLN A 80 0.96 8.22 -29.79
C GLN A 80 -0.04 8.49 -28.65
N ASP A 81 -1.14 7.73 -28.59
CA ASP A 81 -2.12 7.85 -27.50
C ASP A 81 -1.52 7.44 -26.14
N ASN A 82 -0.68 6.40 -26.13
CA ASN A 82 -0.01 5.89 -24.94
C ASN A 82 1.31 5.19 -25.27
N LEU A 83 2.17 5.06 -24.25
CA LEU A 83 3.30 4.12 -24.26
C LEU A 83 2.85 2.83 -23.60
N THR A 84 2.63 1.79 -24.40
CA THR A 84 1.99 0.50 -24.04
C THR A 84 2.89 -0.46 -23.26
N PHE A 85 3.72 0.04 -22.34
CA PHE A 85 4.59 -0.80 -21.52
C PHE A 85 3.83 -1.88 -20.74
N GLN A 86 4.52 -3.00 -20.50
CA GLN A 86 4.10 -3.96 -19.47
C GLN A 86 4.38 -3.36 -18.10
N GLU A 87 3.36 -2.78 -17.47
CA GLU A 87 3.51 -2.35 -16.09
C GLU A 87 3.82 -3.54 -15.19
N ARG A 88 4.64 -3.29 -14.17
CA ARG A 88 4.97 -4.33 -13.22
C ARG A 88 3.68 -4.82 -12.56
N PRO A 89 3.48 -6.15 -12.43
CA PRO A 89 2.32 -6.64 -11.74
C PRO A 89 2.33 -6.10 -10.31
N ASN A 90 1.14 -5.84 -9.81
CA ASN A 90 0.95 -5.66 -8.38
C ASN A 90 1.28 -6.98 -7.67
N GLU A 91 1.78 -6.90 -6.44
CA GLU A 91 2.19 -8.07 -5.67
C GLU A 91 1.52 -8.04 -4.30
N LEU A 92 0.92 -9.16 -3.93
CA LEU A 92 0.40 -9.40 -2.59
C LEU A 92 1.13 -10.57 -1.97
N ARG A 93 1.68 -10.36 -0.77
CA ARG A 93 2.29 -11.42 0.02
C ARG A 93 1.28 -11.96 1.02
N LEU A 94 1.18 -13.28 1.09
CA LEU A 94 0.32 -13.95 2.06
C LEU A 94 0.89 -15.32 2.46
N ARG A 95 0.36 -15.88 3.54
CA ARG A 95 0.55 -17.28 3.93
C ARG A 95 -0.76 -17.91 4.38
N LEU A 96 -0.86 -19.21 4.13
CA LEU A 96 -1.84 -20.07 4.77
C LEU A 96 -1.36 -20.33 6.21
N MET A 97 -2.27 -20.27 7.16
CA MET A 97 -1.94 -20.29 8.60
C MET A 97 -2.12 -21.67 9.23
N ASP A 98 -2.69 -22.64 8.51
CA ASP A 98 -2.85 -24.01 9.00
C ASP A 98 -1.49 -24.65 9.32
N ALA A 99 -1.47 -25.52 10.32
CA ALA A 99 -0.24 -26.18 10.77
C ALA A 99 0.47 -26.95 9.65
N GLU A 100 -0.26 -27.52 8.69
CA GLU A 100 0.31 -28.23 7.54
C GLU A 100 1.07 -27.33 6.55
N HIS A 101 0.84 -26.01 6.62
CA HIS A 101 1.49 -25.01 5.78
C HIS A 101 2.64 -24.29 6.49
N HIS A 102 2.90 -24.57 7.77
CA HIS A 102 3.87 -23.84 8.60
C HIS A 102 5.30 -23.81 8.01
N ASP A 103 5.73 -24.91 7.39
CA ASP A 103 7.08 -25.03 6.81
C ASP A 103 7.12 -24.62 5.33
N GLN A 104 6.03 -24.08 4.78
CA GLN A 104 5.97 -23.60 3.41
C GLN A 104 6.40 -22.13 3.31
N PRO A 105 7.03 -21.73 2.20
CA PRO A 105 7.36 -20.32 1.98
C PRO A 105 6.09 -19.49 1.80
N ASP A 106 6.18 -18.20 2.11
CA ASP A 106 5.11 -17.25 1.79
C ASP A 106 4.82 -17.24 0.29
N LEU A 107 3.54 -17.08 -0.05
CA LEU A 107 3.05 -16.93 -1.40
C LEU A 107 3.13 -15.47 -1.84
N ILE A 108 3.58 -15.24 -3.08
CA ILE A 108 3.50 -13.94 -3.75
C ILE A 108 2.51 -14.06 -4.90
N VAL A 109 1.35 -13.44 -4.73
CA VAL A 109 0.30 -13.39 -5.74
C VAL A 109 0.54 -12.18 -6.63
N THR A 110 0.73 -12.41 -7.93
CA THR A 110 1.00 -11.35 -8.92
C THR A 110 -0.04 -11.29 -10.04
N GLN A 111 -1.01 -12.19 -10.00
CA GLN A 111 -2.14 -12.31 -10.93
C GLN A 111 -3.39 -12.74 -10.14
N PRO A 112 -4.61 -12.47 -10.64
CA PRO A 112 -5.83 -12.91 -9.97
C PRO A 112 -5.82 -14.40 -9.64
N TRP A 113 -5.82 -14.74 -8.35
CA TRP A 113 -5.79 -16.11 -7.87
C TRP A 113 -7.21 -16.67 -7.80
N VAL A 114 -7.70 -17.13 -8.95
CA VAL A 114 -9.05 -17.70 -9.10
C VAL A 114 -9.05 -19.20 -9.34
N ARG A 115 -7.94 -19.74 -9.85
CA ARG A 115 -7.78 -21.18 -10.12
C ARG A 115 -7.13 -21.85 -8.92
N SER A 116 -7.72 -22.95 -8.46
CA SER A 116 -7.22 -23.69 -7.30
C SER A 116 -7.07 -22.79 -6.07
N GLN A 117 -8.00 -21.84 -5.90
CA GLN A 117 -8.08 -21.05 -4.69
C GLN A 117 -8.49 -21.98 -3.53
N PRO A 118 -8.06 -21.70 -2.29
CA PRO A 118 -8.56 -22.37 -1.11
C PRO A 118 -10.09 -22.23 -1.01
N THR A 119 -10.76 -23.29 -0.56
CA THR A 119 -12.24 -23.32 -0.47
C THR A 119 -12.76 -23.41 0.96
N ASP A 120 -11.86 -23.64 1.91
CA ASP A 120 -12.09 -23.91 3.32
C ASP A 120 -11.54 -22.79 4.21
N ILE A 121 -11.21 -21.62 3.65
CA ILE A 121 -10.76 -20.47 4.44
C ILE A 121 -11.97 -19.76 5.04
N GLU A 122 -12.01 -19.71 6.36
CA GLU A 122 -13.05 -19.04 7.15
C GLU A 122 -12.56 -17.72 7.77
N HIS A 123 -11.24 -17.56 7.88
CA HIS A 123 -10.60 -16.44 8.55
C HIS A 123 -9.54 -15.77 7.67
N ALA A 124 -9.52 -14.45 7.64
CA ALA A 124 -8.46 -13.70 6.98
C ALA A 124 -8.04 -12.52 7.84
N ILE A 125 -6.73 -12.28 7.96
CA ILE A 125 -6.21 -11.09 8.61
C ILE A 125 -5.27 -10.35 7.66
N ILE A 126 -5.50 -9.05 7.55
CA ILE A 126 -4.68 -8.12 6.76
C ILE A 126 -3.87 -7.29 7.76
N ILE A 127 -2.55 -7.45 7.71
CA ILE A 127 -1.59 -6.88 8.66
C ILE A 127 -0.65 -5.95 7.92
N GLU A 128 -0.45 -4.72 8.40
CA GLU A 128 0.43 -3.78 7.72
C GLU A 128 1.92 -4.05 7.92
N ASN A 129 2.30 -4.37 9.16
CA ASN A 129 3.68 -4.53 9.56
C ASN A 129 4.21 -5.95 9.29
N LYS A 130 5.44 -6.03 8.79
CA LYS A 130 6.10 -7.29 8.44
C LYS A 130 6.47 -8.14 9.67
N ASP A 131 6.92 -7.53 10.76
CA ASP A 131 7.29 -8.25 11.98
C ASP A 131 6.04 -8.85 12.63
N THR A 132 4.94 -8.09 12.70
CA THR A 132 3.63 -8.59 13.15
C THR A 132 3.13 -9.72 12.26
N TYR A 133 3.23 -9.57 10.93
CA TYR A 133 2.88 -10.63 9.97
C TYR A 133 3.66 -11.92 10.25
N GLN A 134 4.96 -11.82 10.56
CA GLN A 134 5.79 -12.98 10.88
C GLN A 134 5.47 -13.60 12.25
N ALA A 135 5.10 -12.77 13.22
CA ALA A 135 4.81 -13.17 14.59
C ALA A 135 3.43 -13.84 14.77
N MET A 136 2.49 -13.67 13.82
CA MET A 136 1.18 -14.32 13.92
C MET A 136 1.34 -15.84 14.08
N PRO A 137 0.61 -16.48 15.01
CA PRO A 137 0.67 -17.93 15.21
C PRO A 137 -0.10 -18.69 14.12
N THR A 138 -0.04 -20.02 14.17
CA THR A 138 -0.87 -20.91 13.35
C THR A 138 -2.34 -20.79 13.73
N VAL A 139 -3.21 -20.84 12.72
CA VAL A 139 -4.67 -20.79 12.87
C VAL A 139 -5.27 -21.66 11.77
N GLU A 140 -6.15 -22.59 12.14
CA GLU A 140 -6.86 -23.43 11.17
C GLU A 140 -7.80 -22.59 10.30
N HIS A 141 -7.90 -22.94 9.02
CA HIS A 141 -8.79 -22.32 8.04
C HIS A 141 -8.57 -20.81 7.88
N ALA A 142 -7.32 -20.37 8.01
CA ALA A 142 -6.97 -18.95 8.04
C ALA A 142 -5.85 -18.55 7.08
N ILE A 143 -5.91 -17.30 6.61
CA ILE A 143 -4.84 -16.66 5.84
C ILE A 143 -4.37 -15.36 6.50
N CYS A 144 -3.06 -15.12 6.45
CA CYS A 144 -2.45 -13.86 6.85
C CYS A 144 -1.92 -13.15 5.61
N ILE A 145 -2.31 -11.90 5.41
CA ILE A 145 -2.00 -11.08 4.24
C ILE A 145 -1.19 -9.88 4.68
N LEU A 146 -0.03 -9.64 4.06
CA LEU A 146 0.76 -8.45 4.32
C LEU A 146 0.20 -7.25 3.54
N GLY A 147 -0.54 -6.40 4.24
CA GLY A 147 -1.02 -5.12 3.77
C GLY A 147 0.10 -4.08 3.75
N ASN A 148 1.01 -4.13 2.79
CA ASN A 148 2.12 -3.17 2.64
C ASN A 148 1.65 -1.73 2.30
N GLY A 149 0.93 -1.08 3.22
CA GLY A 149 0.27 0.22 3.09
C GLY A 149 -0.80 0.28 1.98
N TYR A 150 -0.96 1.47 1.39
CA TYR A 150 -1.89 1.72 0.27
C TYR A 150 -1.64 0.84 -0.96
N ALA A 151 -0.40 0.40 -1.18
CA ALA A 151 -0.06 -0.36 -2.37
C ALA A 151 -0.85 -1.67 -2.37
N ALA A 152 -0.65 -2.53 -1.37
CA ALA A 152 -1.30 -3.83 -1.26
C ALA A 152 -2.83 -3.73 -1.22
N THR A 153 -3.36 -2.78 -0.43
CA THR A 153 -4.80 -2.63 -0.21
C THR A 153 -5.57 -2.15 -1.44
N SER A 154 -4.90 -1.45 -2.38
CA SER A 154 -5.55 -0.97 -3.61
C SER A 154 -5.89 -2.07 -4.64
N HIS A 155 -5.22 -3.22 -4.58
CA HIS A 155 -5.36 -4.28 -5.59
C HIS A 155 -5.68 -5.65 -5.00
N ILE A 156 -5.87 -5.74 -3.68
CA ILE A 156 -6.16 -6.98 -2.97
C ILE A 156 -7.41 -7.69 -3.53
N THR A 157 -8.49 -6.98 -3.87
CA THR A 157 -9.70 -7.59 -4.46
C THR A 157 -9.51 -8.02 -5.91
N THR A 158 -8.54 -7.43 -6.61
CA THR A 158 -8.16 -7.88 -7.97
C THR A 158 -7.32 -9.15 -7.90
N LEU A 159 -6.39 -9.23 -6.95
CA LEU A 159 -5.50 -10.38 -6.80
C LEU A 159 -6.15 -11.56 -6.06
N LEU A 160 -7.04 -11.29 -5.10
CA LEU A 160 -7.82 -12.27 -4.33
C LEU A 160 -9.32 -11.99 -4.45
N PRO A 161 -9.97 -12.22 -5.61
CA PRO A 161 -11.39 -11.91 -5.79
C PRO A 161 -12.32 -12.64 -4.82
N TRP A 162 -11.90 -13.80 -4.32
CA TRP A 162 -12.65 -14.62 -3.35
C TRP A 162 -12.53 -14.13 -1.90
N LEU A 163 -11.62 -13.20 -1.60
CA LEU A 163 -11.42 -12.71 -0.23
C LEU A 163 -12.70 -12.12 0.36
N THR A 164 -13.53 -11.47 -0.45
CA THR A 164 -14.80 -10.87 -0.03
C THR A 164 -15.87 -11.90 0.36
N THR A 165 -15.65 -13.19 0.08
CA THR A 165 -16.55 -14.28 0.45
C THR A 165 -16.23 -14.89 1.81
N ILE A 166 -15.07 -14.55 2.38
CA ILE A 166 -14.65 -15.03 3.71
C ILE A 166 -15.49 -14.33 4.78
N PRO A 167 -16.05 -15.07 5.74
CA PRO A 167 -16.95 -14.49 6.75
C PRO A 167 -16.20 -13.60 7.75
N ASN A 168 -14.99 -13.98 8.16
CA ASN A 168 -14.25 -13.30 9.22
C ASN A 168 -12.98 -12.63 8.67
N ILE A 169 -13.12 -11.40 8.18
CA ILE A 169 -11.97 -10.61 7.69
C ILE A 169 -11.59 -9.57 8.75
N ILE A 170 -10.36 -9.63 9.22
CA ILE A 170 -9.78 -8.71 10.20
C ILE A 170 -8.75 -7.82 9.52
N TYR A 171 -8.76 -6.54 9.87
CA TYR A 171 -7.71 -5.59 9.55
C TYR A 171 -6.98 -5.17 10.82
N TRP A 172 -5.66 -5.09 10.74
CA TRP A 172 -4.86 -4.49 11.79
C TRP A 172 -3.74 -3.68 11.17
N GLY A 173 -3.69 -2.39 11.50
CA GLY A 173 -2.67 -1.45 11.05
C GLY A 173 -2.15 -0.60 12.20
N ASP A 174 -1.30 0.37 11.87
CA ASP A 174 -0.81 1.36 12.82
C ASP A 174 -1.98 2.22 13.33
N MET A 175 -1.96 2.58 14.62
CA MET A 175 -2.84 3.63 15.13
C MET A 175 -2.23 4.99 14.82
N ASP A 176 -2.34 5.40 13.57
CA ASP A 176 -2.10 6.75 13.08
C ASP A 176 -3.17 7.18 12.06
N ALA A 177 -3.10 8.42 11.59
CA ALA A 177 -4.06 8.92 10.62
C ALA A 177 -4.00 8.18 9.27
N ASN A 178 -2.84 7.65 8.87
CA ASN A 178 -2.70 6.91 7.61
C ASN A 178 -3.27 5.50 7.71
N GLY A 179 -3.01 4.77 8.81
CA GLY A 179 -3.54 3.41 9.03
C GLY A 179 -5.07 3.38 9.00
N LEU A 180 -5.73 4.37 9.61
CA LEU A 180 -7.18 4.50 9.56
C LEU A 180 -7.70 4.94 8.17
N ASP A 181 -6.98 5.80 7.45
CA ASP A 181 -7.35 6.12 6.05
C ASP A 181 -7.18 4.90 5.11
N ILE A 182 -6.16 4.06 5.34
CA ILE A 182 -5.98 2.79 4.63
C ILE A 182 -7.16 1.86 4.92
N LEU A 183 -7.56 1.69 6.18
CA LEU A 183 -8.75 0.89 6.55
C LEU A 183 -10.01 1.39 5.83
N SER A 184 -10.25 2.70 5.81
CA SER A 184 -11.40 3.28 5.11
C SER A 184 -11.36 2.97 3.61
N LYS A 185 -10.20 3.08 2.97
CA LYS A 185 -10.05 2.81 1.53
C LYS A 185 -10.13 1.32 1.21
N LEU A 186 -9.61 0.46 2.09
CA LEU A 186 -9.73 -0.99 1.98
C LEU A 186 -11.22 -1.39 1.96
N ARG A 187 -12.01 -0.88 2.90
CA ARG A 187 -13.46 -1.13 2.91
C ARG A 187 -14.17 -0.60 1.66
N ALA A 188 -13.71 0.54 1.11
CA ALA A 188 -14.23 1.08 -0.15
C ALA A 188 -13.96 0.17 -1.37
N THR A 189 -13.02 -0.78 -1.29
CA THR A 189 -12.83 -1.81 -2.33
C THR A 189 -13.87 -2.94 -2.29
N GLY A 190 -14.75 -2.95 -1.28
CA GLY A 190 -15.78 -3.98 -1.09
C GLY A 190 -15.39 -5.07 -0.10
N ILE A 191 -14.26 -4.94 0.62
CA ILE A 191 -13.87 -5.88 1.68
C ILE A 191 -14.62 -5.55 2.97
N PRO A 192 -15.47 -6.45 3.48
CA PRO A 192 -16.24 -6.23 4.71
C PRO A 192 -15.41 -6.59 5.96
N CYS A 193 -14.28 -5.91 6.18
CA CYS A 193 -13.40 -6.22 7.32
C CYS A 193 -13.74 -5.44 8.61
N THR A 194 -13.54 -6.10 9.75
CA THR A 194 -13.52 -5.47 11.08
C THR A 194 -12.09 -5.15 11.47
N SER A 195 -11.83 -3.99 12.09
CA SER A 195 -10.50 -3.70 12.63
C SER A 195 -10.37 -4.14 14.08
N ILE A 196 -9.17 -4.56 14.48
CA ILE A 196 -8.80 -4.76 15.89
C ILE A 196 -7.76 -3.72 16.31
N LEU A 197 -7.78 -3.33 17.59
CA LEU A 197 -6.74 -2.46 18.19
C LEU A 197 -6.59 -1.09 17.48
N MET A 198 -7.68 -0.55 16.92
CA MET A 198 -7.69 0.71 16.16
C MET A 198 -8.82 1.65 16.60
N ASP A 199 -9.09 1.68 17.91
CA ASP A 199 -10.07 2.57 18.52
C ASP A 199 -9.45 3.39 19.66
N THR A 200 -10.22 4.33 20.20
CA THR A 200 -9.74 5.21 21.28
C THR A 200 -9.37 4.44 22.55
N THR A 201 -10.04 3.34 22.86
CA THR A 201 -9.74 2.52 24.04
C THR A 201 -8.39 1.82 23.88
N ALA A 202 -8.16 1.18 22.73
CA ALA A 202 -6.88 0.56 22.39
C ALA A 202 -5.76 1.60 22.41
N TYR A 203 -5.99 2.79 21.83
CA TYR A 203 -5.01 3.88 21.87
C TYR A 203 -4.57 4.20 23.30
N ARG A 204 -5.51 4.38 24.23
CA ARG A 204 -5.18 4.69 25.64
C ARG A 204 -4.41 3.59 26.34
N THR A 205 -4.73 2.32 26.06
CA THR A 205 -4.00 1.17 26.62
C THR A 205 -2.54 1.16 26.18
N TYR A 206 -2.27 1.50 24.92
CA TYR A 206 -0.93 1.39 24.31
C TYR A 206 -0.23 2.73 24.11
N GLU A 207 -0.79 3.83 24.61
CA GLU A 207 -0.24 5.20 24.44
C GLU A 207 1.22 5.29 24.90
N GLN A 208 1.60 4.54 25.93
CA GLN A 208 2.98 4.45 26.41
C GLN A 208 4.01 3.95 25.37
N TYR A 209 3.55 3.28 24.30
CA TYR A 209 4.39 2.81 23.19
C TYR A 209 4.36 3.73 21.96
N GLY A 210 3.68 4.88 22.06
CA GLY A 210 3.54 5.82 20.97
C GLY A 210 4.81 6.62 20.66
N THR A 211 4.81 7.28 19.51
CA THR A 211 5.88 8.17 19.05
C THR A 211 5.33 9.46 18.42
N GLN A 212 6.10 10.53 18.57
CA GLN A 212 5.89 11.82 17.92
C GLN A 212 6.90 12.06 16.79
N LEU A 213 7.73 11.07 16.46
CA LEU A 213 8.83 11.19 15.51
C LEU A 213 8.69 10.18 14.36
N ASP A 214 9.14 10.58 13.18
CA ASP A 214 9.38 9.69 12.04
C ASP A 214 10.74 8.97 12.16
N ALA A 215 11.01 8.05 11.23
CA ALA A 215 12.26 7.29 11.18
C ALA A 215 13.54 8.15 10.96
N LYS A 216 13.40 9.44 10.65
CA LYS A 216 14.49 10.41 10.50
C LYS A 216 14.55 11.39 11.67
N ASN A 217 13.89 11.07 12.79
CA ASN A 217 13.78 11.90 14.00
C ASN A 217 13.11 13.26 13.75
N LYS A 218 12.26 13.38 12.72
CA LYS A 218 11.47 14.59 12.49
C LYS A 218 10.11 14.49 13.19
N PRO A 219 9.59 15.60 13.75
CA PRO A 219 8.25 15.60 14.32
C PRO A 219 7.17 15.20 13.32
N LEU A 220 6.28 14.31 13.74
CA LEU A 220 5.03 14.05 13.02
C LEU A 220 4.15 15.30 13.07
N THR A 221 3.48 15.58 11.96
CA THR A 221 2.64 16.76 11.80
C THR A 221 1.17 16.39 11.84
N THR A 222 0.38 17.24 12.47
CA THR A 222 -1.07 17.19 12.39
C THR A 222 -1.55 17.47 10.97
N GLN A 223 -2.73 16.98 10.62
CA GLN A 223 -3.36 17.15 9.32
C GLN A 223 -4.86 17.44 9.46
N THR A 224 -5.46 18.01 8.42
CA THR A 224 -6.92 18.19 8.38
C THR A 224 -7.58 16.83 8.12
N PRO A 225 -8.51 16.38 8.98
CA PRO A 225 -9.25 15.13 8.75
C PRO A 225 -9.95 15.12 7.38
N GLN A 226 -9.79 14.03 6.64
CA GLN A 226 -10.50 13.77 5.37
C GLN A 226 -11.81 13.00 5.64
N PRO A 227 -12.72 12.82 4.66
CA PRO A 227 -14.04 12.22 4.92
C PRO A 227 -14.07 10.75 5.40
N THR A 228 -13.07 9.93 5.05
CA THR A 228 -12.93 8.50 5.44
C THR A 228 -14.26 7.73 5.66
N PRO A 229 -15.13 7.61 4.65
CA PRO A 229 -16.52 7.12 4.82
C PRO A 229 -16.61 5.63 5.21
N GLY A 230 -15.51 4.89 5.11
CA GLY A 230 -15.44 3.49 5.50
C GLY A 230 -15.16 3.26 6.98
N LEU A 231 -14.87 4.31 7.77
CA LEU A 231 -14.62 4.16 9.21
C LEU A 231 -15.91 4.04 10.01
N THR A 232 -15.88 3.22 11.06
CA THR A 232 -16.91 3.21 12.10
C THR A 232 -16.83 4.48 12.95
N THR A 233 -17.84 4.73 13.79
CA THR A 233 -17.86 5.90 14.67
C THR A 233 -16.65 5.94 15.62
N GLU A 234 -16.26 4.80 16.20
CA GLU A 234 -15.14 4.74 17.14
C GLU A 234 -13.77 4.89 16.46
N GLU A 235 -13.60 4.26 15.29
CA GLU A 235 -12.41 4.43 14.46
C GLU A 235 -12.29 5.88 13.95
N ARG A 236 -13.41 6.49 13.54
CA ARG A 236 -13.45 7.89 13.09
C ARG A 236 -13.04 8.85 14.18
N LYS A 237 -13.50 8.62 15.41
CA LYS A 237 -13.12 9.41 16.58
C LYS A 237 -11.61 9.36 16.79
N LEU A 238 -11.02 8.15 16.78
CA LEU A 238 -9.57 8.00 16.87
C LEU A 238 -8.85 8.71 15.72
N TYR A 239 -9.33 8.57 14.49
CA TYR A 239 -8.75 9.22 13.30
C TYR A 239 -8.69 10.75 13.44
N GLU A 240 -9.76 11.39 13.89
CA GLU A 240 -9.81 12.85 14.06
C GLU A 240 -8.88 13.32 15.18
N THR A 241 -8.79 12.56 16.27
CA THR A 241 -7.84 12.79 17.37
C THR A 241 -6.40 12.70 16.86
N LEU A 242 -6.04 11.65 16.11
CA LEU A 242 -4.70 11.47 15.53
C LEU A 242 -4.37 12.49 14.44
N CYS A 243 -5.36 12.97 13.69
CA CYS A 243 -5.17 14.04 12.73
C CYS A 243 -4.84 15.38 13.43
N THR A 244 -5.54 15.69 14.52
CA THR A 244 -5.46 17.01 15.16
C THR A 244 -4.44 17.09 16.31
N GLY A 245 -4.05 15.95 16.88
CA GLY A 245 -3.21 15.92 18.09
C GLY A 245 -3.92 16.38 19.36
N THR A 246 -5.25 16.50 19.34
CA THR A 246 -6.02 17.00 20.48
C THR A 246 -6.18 15.90 21.52
N ASP A 247 -5.88 16.18 22.79
CA ASP A 247 -6.05 15.25 23.92
C ASP A 247 -5.22 13.95 23.82
N ILE A 248 -4.12 13.94 23.07
CA ILE A 248 -3.25 12.76 22.94
C ILE A 248 -1.78 13.11 23.11
N GLN A 249 -0.99 12.16 23.60
CA GLN A 249 0.44 12.33 23.78
C GLN A 249 1.23 12.09 22.49
N TYR A 250 0.80 11.12 21.67
CA TYR A 250 1.53 10.68 20.49
C TYR A 250 0.63 10.52 19.25
N LEU A 251 1.05 11.06 18.11
CA LEU A 251 0.27 10.96 16.86
C LEU A 251 0.30 9.56 16.22
N ARG A 252 1.11 8.64 16.73
CA ARG A 252 1.26 7.30 16.16
C ARG A 252 1.61 6.28 17.24
N ILE A 253 0.93 5.13 17.21
CA ILE A 253 1.37 3.89 17.85
C ILE A 253 1.59 2.87 16.73
N GLU A 254 2.83 2.42 16.58
CA GLU A 254 3.23 1.45 15.56
C GLU A 254 2.68 0.06 15.93
N GLN A 255 2.11 -0.66 14.96
CA GLN A 255 1.42 -1.94 15.14
C GLN A 255 2.28 -2.96 15.89
N GLU A 256 3.54 -3.10 15.51
CA GLU A 256 4.50 -4.07 16.05
C GLU A 256 4.92 -3.79 17.50
N ARG A 257 4.54 -2.62 18.04
CA ARG A 257 4.78 -2.28 19.46
C ARG A 257 3.74 -2.91 20.38
N ILE A 258 2.58 -3.27 19.84
CA ILE A 258 1.52 -3.90 20.61
C ILE A 258 1.83 -5.41 20.67
N PRO A 259 1.81 -6.02 21.88
CA PRO A 259 2.11 -7.44 22.02
C PRO A 259 1.20 -8.31 21.14
N ILE A 260 1.81 -9.25 20.39
CA ILE A 260 1.06 -10.19 19.55
C ILE A 260 0.02 -10.96 20.36
N ARG A 261 0.33 -11.28 21.62
CA ARG A 261 -0.58 -11.94 22.55
C ARG A 261 -1.92 -11.21 22.68
N ASP A 262 -1.90 -9.88 22.74
CA ASP A 262 -3.11 -9.09 22.94
C ASP A 262 -4.00 -9.14 21.70
N ALA A 263 -3.40 -9.09 20.51
CA ALA A 263 -4.12 -9.30 19.25
C ALA A 263 -4.69 -10.72 19.15
N THR A 264 -3.90 -11.76 19.49
CA THR A 264 -4.40 -13.14 19.49
C THR A 264 -5.53 -13.36 20.50
N THR A 265 -5.49 -12.68 21.65
CA THR A 265 -6.55 -12.73 22.66
C THR A 265 -7.85 -12.12 22.12
N ILE A 266 -7.77 -10.98 21.43
CA ILE A 266 -8.95 -10.36 20.79
C ILE A 266 -9.51 -11.25 19.67
N LEU A 267 -8.64 -11.82 18.83
CA LEU A 267 -9.05 -12.75 17.77
C LEU A 267 -9.78 -13.98 18.34
N HIS A 268 -9.27 -14.54 19.43
CA HIS A 268 -9.88 -15.66 20.14
C HIS A 268 -11.20 -15.26 20.82
N ASP A 269 -11.17 -14.28 21.74
CA ASP A 269 -12.29 -13.98 22.63
C ASP A 269 -13.45 -13.23 21.96
N GLN A 270 -13.15 -12.37 20.99
CA GLN A 270 -14.15 -11.49 20.37
C GLN A 270 -14.54 -11.94 18.97
N HIS A 271 -13.58 -12.51 18.22
CA HIS A 271 -13.80 -12.95 16.85
C HIS A 271 -13.91 -14.48 16.70
N HIS A 272 -13.78 -15.23 17.80
CA HIS A 272 -13.92 -16.69 17.83
C HIS A 272 -12.99 -17.41 16.84
N TRP A 273 -11.80 -16.87 16.60
CA TRP A 273 -10.79 -17.54 15.78
C TRP A 273 -10.25 -18.78 16.52
N PRO A 274 -9.99 -19.90 15.83
CA PRO A 274 -9.34 -21.08 16.39
C PRO A 274 -7.84 -20.85 16.54
N ILE A 275 -7.48 -19.90 17.41
CA ILE A 275 -6.11 -19.41 17.62
C ILE A 275 -5.66 -19.65 19.05
N ASP A 276 -4.50 -20.28 19.21
CA ASP A 276 -3.87 -20.42 20.51
C ASP A 276 -3.27 -19.09 20.97
N ILE A 277 -3.50 -18.72 22.22
CA ILE A 277 -2.94 -17.50 22.82
C ILE A 277 -1.49 -17.77 23.27
N PRO A 278 -0.47 -17.14 22.65
CA PRO A 278 0.94 -17.38 23.00
C PRO A 278 1.24 -17.04 24.47
N GLY A 279 2.18 -17.74 25.10
CA GLY A 279 2.62 -17.48 26.48
C GLY A 279 3.12 -16.06 26.73
N ASN A 280 3.18 -15.64 28.00
CA ASN A 280 3.66 -14.32 28.42
C ASN A 280 5.19 -14.18 28.32
N ASP A 281 5.75 -14.23 27.10
CA ASP A 281 7.17 -14.00 26.86
C ASP A 281 7.40 -12.60 26.29
N ILE A 282 7.01 -11.56 27.04
CA ILE A 282 7.50 -10.20 26.80
C ILE A 282 8.76 -10.02 27.67
N PRO A 283 9.94 -9.70 27.10
CA PRO A 283 11.06 -9.27 27.92
C PRO A 283 10.65 -7.98 28.62
N ASN A 284 10.44 -8.11 29.93
CA ASN A 284 9.99 -7.06 30.82
C ASN A 284 10.99 -5.89 30.75
N ASN A 285 10.64 -4.80 30.07
CA ASN A 285 11.52 -3.63 29.92
C ASN A 285 11.55 -2.75 31.19
N ASN A 286 11.34 -3.36 32.36
CA ASN A 286 11.64 -2.76 33.64
C ASN A 286 13.13 -2.97 33.95
N THR A 287 13.99 -2.20 33.28
CA THR A 287 15.36 -1.97 33.75
C THR A 287 15.72 -0.49 33.77
N LYS A 288 15.62 0.06 35.00
CA LYS A 288 16.21 1.28 35.57
C LYS A 288 15.71 2.64 35.12
#